data_AF-A0A2K4DV12-F1
#
_entry.id   AF-A0A2K4DV12-F1
#
_cell.length_a   1.000
_cell.length_b   1.000
_cell.length_c   1.000
_cell.angle_alpha   90.00
_cell.angle_beta   90.00
_cell.angle_gamma   90.00
#
_symmetry.space_group_name_H-M   'P 1'
#
loop_
_entity.id
_entity.type
_entity.pdbx_description
1 polymer ?
#
loop_
_entity_poly.entity_id
_entity_poly.type
_entity_poly.pdbx_seq_one_letter_code
_entity_poly.pdbx_strand_id
1 'polypeptide(L)' 'MAILWLIIIITVNYLGKRLAKGCLKKDKVIKARIITTFIVLSQCVLVYALISSTMPYVVEFLNIFYHH' A
#
# COMPACT_ATOMS: atom_id res chain seq x y z
N MET A 1 3.77 12.92 -7.85
CA MET A 1 3.20 12.46 -6.55
C MET A 1 2.91 10.96 -6.52
N ALA A 2 2.34 10.34 -7.57
CA ALA A 2 2.06 8.90 -7.59
C ALA A 2 3.30 7.98 -7.38
N ILE A 3 4.46 8.33 -7.96
CA ILE A 3 5.70 7.56 -7.79
C ILE A 3 6.16 7.52 -6.32
N LEU A 4 5.98 8.63 -5.58
CA LEU A 4 6.29 8.69 -4.14
C LEU A 4 5.44 7.72 -3.33
N TRP A 5 4.14 7.65 -3.61
CA TRP A 5 3.22 6.70 -2.98
C TRP A 5 3.59 5.24 -3.28
N LEU A 6 3.99 4.95 -4.53
CA LEU A 6 4.50 3.63 -4.91
C LEU A 6 5.73 3.22 -4.10
N ILE A 7 6.70 4.13 -3.96
CA ILE A 7 7.91 3.89 -3.16
C ILE A 7 7.53 3.59 -1.70
N ILE A 8 6.63 4.39 -1.10
CA ILE A 8 6.15 4.20 0.27
C ILE A 8 5.50 2.80 0.44
N ILE A 9 4.63 2.40 -0.49
CA ILE A 9 3.96 1.08 -0.45
C ILE A 9 4.99 -0.05 -0.51
N ILE A 10 5.99 0.05 -1.40
CA ILE A 10 7.06 -0.95 -1.54
C ILE A 10 7.88 -1.05 -0.25
N THR A 11 8.26 0.09 0.34
CA THR A 11 9.04 0.15 1.58
C THR A 11 8.26 -0.45 2.75
N VAL A 12 6.98 -0.12 2.91
CA VAL A 12 6.09 -0.67 3.95
C VAL A 12 5.92 -2.19 3.77
N ASN A 13 5.75 -2.66 2.53
CA ASN A 13 5.70 -4.10 2.22
C ASN A 13 6.97 -4.84 2.65
N TYR A 14 8.13 -4.28 2.32
CA TYR A 14 9.42 -4.89 2.63
C TYR A 14 9.65 -4.96 4.15
N LEU A 15 9.39 -3.86 4.86
CA LEU A 15 9.43 -3.80 6.32
C LEU A 15 8.46 -4.79 6.95
N GLY A 16 7.22 -4.84 6.45
CA GLY A 16 6.19 -5.75 6.93
C GLY A 16 6.59 -7.21 6.80
N LYS A 17 7.14 -7.60 5.63
CA LYS A 17 7.66 -8.96 5.39
C LYS A 17 8.80 -9.32 6.33
N ARG A 18 9.69 -8.36 6.63
CA ARG A 18 10.82 -8.55 7.56
C ARG A 18 10.33 -8.75 9.00
N LEU A 19 9.38 -7.94 9.44
CA LEU A 19 8.77 -8.03 10.78
C LEU A 19 7.98 -9.34 10.96
N ALA A 20 7.19 -9.72 9.96
CA ALA A 20 6.44 -10.98 9.98
C ALA A 20 7.37 -12.20 10.06
N LYS A 21 8.45 -12.24 9.25
CA LYS A 21 9.48 -13.29 9.35
C LYS A 21 10.16 -13.31 10.72
N GLY A 22 10.42 -12.14 11.31
CA GLY A 22 11.01 -12.04 12.65
C GLY A 22 10.09 -12.57 13.76
N CYS A 23 8.77 -12.38 13.64
CA CYS A 23 7.80 -12.91 14.60
C CYS A 23 7.55 -14.41 14.44
N LEU A 24 7.51 -14.92 13.20
CA LEU A 24 7.41 -16.34 12.90
C LEU A 24 8.59 -17.14 13.48
N LYS A 25 9.81 -16.61 13.41
CA LYS A 25 11.00 -17.23 14.01
C LYS A 25 10.97 -17.34 15.54
N LYS A 26 10.10 -16.59 16.22
CA LYS A 26 9.98 -16.59 17.69
C LYS A 26 8.82 -17.47 18.19
N ASP A 27 8.21 -18.27 17.33
CA ASP A 27 6.98 -19.04 17.61
C ASP A 27 5.80 -18.19 18.09
N LYS A 28 5.86 -16.86 17.88
CA LYS A 28 4.81 -15.93 18.30
C LYS A 28 3.79 -15.75 17.19
N VAL A 29 3.17 -16.85 16.77
CA VAL A 29 2.20 -16.89 15.65
C VAL A 29 1.06 -15.89 15.84
N ILE A 30 0.54 -15.75 17.06
CA ILE A 30 -0.52 -14.78 17.39
C ILE A 30 -0.05 -13.34 17.18
N LYS A 31 1.16 -12.98 17.66
CA LYS A 31 1.73 -11.63 17.46
C LYS A 31 2.04 -11.36 16.00
N ALA A 32 2.55 -12.36 15.27
CA ALA A 32 2.77 -12.24 13.83
C ALA A 32 1.46 -11.93 13.10
N ARG A 33 0.36 -12.61 13.46
CA ARG A 33 -0.96 -12.40 12.86
C ARG A 33 -1.48 -10.98 13.09
N ILE A 34 -1.42 -10.48 14.32
CA ILE A 34 -1.84 -9.10 14.65
C ILE A 34 -1.04 -8.06 13.85
N ILE A 35 0.30 -8.20 13.83
CA ILE A 35 1.18 -7.29 13.09
C ILE A 35 0.86 -7.33 11.60
N THR A 36 0.65 -8.51 11.04
CA THR A 36 0.33 -8.68 9.61
C THR A 36 -1.02 -8.07 9.28
N THR A 37 -2.04 -8.22 10.13
CA THR A 37 -3.34 -7.57 9.95
C THR A 37 -3.21 -6.05 9.94
N PHE A 38 -2.43 -5.47 10.85
CA PHE A 38 -2.16 -4.03 10.87
C PHE A 38 -1.44 -3.55 9.61
N ILE A 39 -0.45 -4.32 9.13
CA ILE A 39 0.25 -4.03 7.87
C ILE A 39 -0.75 -4.02 6.71
N VAL A 40 -1.60 -5.04 6.59
CA VAL A 40 -2.59 -5.14 5.51
C VAL A 40 -3.58 -3.97 5.56
N LEU A 41 -4.09 -3.61 6.75
CA LEU A 41 -4.96 -2.44 6.91
C LEU A 41 -4.27 -1.16 6.47
N SER A 42 -3.02 -0.94 6.89
CA SER A 42 -2.25 0.23 6.47
C SER A 42 -2.05 0.28 4.95
N GLN A 43 -1.86 -0.87 4.31
CA GLN A 43 -1.71 -0.96 2.86
C GLN A 43 -3.00 -0.63 2.13
N CYS A 44 -4.15 -1.06 2.63
CA CYS A 44 -5.44 -0.67 2.06
C CYS A 44 -5.60 0.85 2.05
N VAL A 45 -5.23 1.53 3.14
CA VAL A 45 -5.27 3.00 3.23
C VAL A 45 -4.29 3.64 2.24
N LEU A 46 -3.05 3.12 2.16
CA LEU A 46 -2.04 3.65 1.25
C LEU A 46 -2.42 3.48 -0.23
N VAL A 47 -3.00 2.34 -0.60
CA VAL A 47 -3.50 2.09 -1.96
C VAL A 47 -4.66 3.01 -2.28
N TYR A 48 -5.60 3.21 -1.35
CA TYR A 48 -6.68 4.17 -1.55
C TYR A 48 -6.16 5.59 -1.75
N ALA A 49 -5.19 6.03 -0.94
CA ALA A 49 -4.55 7.33 -1.09
C ALA A 49 -3.83 7.47 -2.45
N LEU A 50 -3.15 6.42 -2.92
CA LEU A 50 -2.54 6.38 -4.25
C LEU A 50 -3.59 6.54 -5.35
N ILE A 51 -4.70 5.79 -5.29
CA ILE A 51 -5.80 5.89 -6.26
C ILE A 51 -6.36 7.30 -6.26
N SER A 52 -6.72 7.83 -5.08
CA SER A 52 -7.25 9.19 -4.93
C SER A 52 -6.29 10.24 -5.50
N SER A 53 -4.98 10.11 -5.25
CA SER A 53 -3.97 11.01 -5.81
C SER A 53 -3.78 10.87 -7.32
N THR A 54 -4.11 9.72 -7.92
CA THR A 54 -3.91 9.45 -9.35
C THR A 54 -5.18 9.71 -10.17
N MET A 55 -6.35 9.62 -9.53
CA MET A 55 -7.67 9.88 -10.11
C MET A 55 -7.78 11.19 -10.90
N PRO A 56 -7.30 12.36 -10.43
CA PRO A 56 -7.41 13.59 -11.21
C PRO A 56 -6.69 13.50 -12.56
N TYR A 57 -5.52 12.86 -12.62
CA TYR A 57 -4.79 12.66 -13.89
C TYR A 57 -5.52 11.70 -14.83
N VAL A 58 -6.17 10.67 -14.29
CA VAL A 58 -6.97 9.73 -15.08
C VAL A 58 -8.22 10.41 -15.65
N VAL A 59 -8.88 11.25 -14.85
CA VAL A 59 -10.05 12.03 -15.28
C VAL A 59 -9.66 13.04 -16.35
N GLU A 60 -8.55 13.75 -16.18
CA GLU A 60 -8.03 14.70 -17.18
C GLU A 60 -7.68 13.98 -18.49
N PHE A 61 -7.02 12.82 -18.42
CA PHE A 61 -6.73 11.98 -19.58
C PHE A 61 -8.01 11.54 -20.29
N LEU A 62 -8.99 10.98 -19.57
CA LEU A 62 -10.28 10.57 -20.14
C LEU A 62 -11.03 11.75 -20.74
N ASN A 63 -10.98 12.93 -20.12
CA ASN A 63 -11.65 14.12 -20.62
C ASN A 63 -11.07 14.56 -21.99
N ILE A 64 -9.75 14.39 -22.20
CA ILE A 64 -9.12 14.60 -23.51
C ILE A 64 -9.68 13.64 -24.57
N PHE A 65 -10.00 12.40 -24.23
CA PHE A 65 -10.61 11.44 -25.16
C PHE A 65 -12.11 11.66 -25.37
N TYR A 66 -12.82 12.21 -24.39
CA TYR A 66 -14.27 12.45 -24.46
C TYR A 66 -14.65 13.75 -25.17
N HIS A 67 -13.71 14.68 -25.36
CA HIS A 67 -13.94 15.95 -26.05
C HIS A 67 -13.67 15.91 -27.57
N HIS A 68 -13.90 14.76 -28.22
CA HIS A 68 -13.78 14.58 -29.66
C HIS A 68 -15.11 14.24 -30.34
#